data_AF-E1YGK8-F1
#
_entry.id   AF-E1YGK8-F1
#
_cell.length_a   1.000
_cell.length_b   1.000
_cell.length_c   1.000
_cell.angle_alpha   90.00
_cell.angle_beta   90.00
_cell.angle_gamma   90.00
#
_symmetry.space_group_name_H-M   'P 1'
#
loop_
_entity.id
_entity.type
_entity.pdbx_description
1 polymer ?
#
loop_
_entity_poly.entity_id
_entity_poly.type
_entity_poly.pdbx_seq_one_letter_code
_entity_poly.pdbx_strand_id
1 'polypeptide(L)'
;MVKRNIMIHMQNPKQLYLLDPWSSISPKRRNMLDAGWPGLFRENILPSIPADKFAKFFDEYMGRSTKELYSMLGALILQQACNLTDEETVQQYCFNMQWHYALNIVEESDNAKYVSTKTLWNNRNIIIQNGLEDIIFSSGTAKLAEAFNVNTDKQRLDSVHIKSNMRRLGRIGIFSEAIHKFLANLKRQYPAFFDKADKHIVEKYFTKSAMGCFSMVKPSESQKTLSEVSKDLFNLFAQFRHIDEVSALYSFKLLERVLNEQCNLTDDTDNPVEIKKPKEVASDSLQNPSDPDASYSGHKGQGYQVQIMETYSPCDDPKDKQLRLITHVKVEKACQSDANALLPAIESAEVNGFAPKEVIADSLYGSDDNLQKAETQGVELVAPVMGAPKEDKLSLCDFDISDDGRILACPQGHPPVAVKKKKRNSVGFDMEVCSNCPKQS
;
A
#
# COMPACT_ATOMS: atom_id res chain seq x y z
N MET A 1 15.90 26.36 31.81
CA MET A 1 15.70 27.35 30.74
C MET A 1 15.14 26.59 29.54
N VAL A 2 13.83 26.61 29.34
CA VAL A 2 13.20 25.89 28.22
C VAL A 2 13.62 26.62 26.94
N LYS A 3 14.43 25.99 26.10
CA LYS A 3 14.76 26.53 24.77
C LYS A 3 13.43 26.70 24.02
N ARG A 4 13.08 27.95 23.73
CA ARG A 4 11.88 28.26 22.96
C ARG A 4 12.28 28.11 21.50
N ASN A 5 11.82 27.05 20.83
CA ASN A 5 12.05 26.87 19.41
C ASN A 5 11.36 28.03 18.68
N ILE A 6 12.15 28.96 18.14
CA ILE A 6 11.65 30.22 17.59
C ILE A 6 10.88 29.96 16.28
N MET A 7 11.28 28.92 15.55
CA MET A 7 10.79 28.63 14.21
C MET A 7 9.69 27.55 14.19
N ILE A 8 9.49 26.80 15.26
CA ILE A 8 8.52 25.70 15.32
C ILE A 8 7.31 26.14 16.14
N HIS A 9 6.16 26.26 15.47
CA HIS A 9 4.90 26.63 16.08
C HIS A 9 4.10 25.39 16.44
N MET A 10 4.01 25.11 17.73
CA MET A 10 3.24 23.99 18.27
C MET A 10 2.51 24.46 19.53
N GLN A 11 1.19 24.63 19.42
CA GLN A 11 0.34 24.98 20.55
C GLN A 11 -0.38 23.72 21.04
N ASN A 12 -0.33 23.46 22.34
CA ASN A 12 -1.03 22.30 22.89
C ASN A 12 -2.55 22.45 22.62
N PRO A 13 -3.18 21.55 21.86
CA PRO A 13 -4.60 21.68 21.51
C PRO A 13 -5.54 21.65 22.71
N LYS A 14 -5.08 21.12 23.86
CA LYS A 14 -5.82 21.07 25.13
C LYS A 14 -5.61 22.31 25.99
N GLN A 15 -4.76 23.25 25.57
CA GLN A 15 -4.54 24.48 26.32
C GLN A 15 -5.80 25.34 26.33
N LEU A 16 -6.28 25.68 27.53
CA LEU A 16 -7.43 26.55 27.70
C LEU A 16 -7.03 28.02 27.47
N TYR A 17 -7.93 28.76 26.84
CA TYR A 17 -7.82 30.21 26.71
C TYR A 17 -8.48 30.88 27.91
N LEU A 18 -7.91 32.00 28.36
CA LEU A 18 -8.50 32.80 29.45
C LEU A 18 -9.88 33.36 29.08
N LEU A 19 -10.06 33.71 27.80
CA LEU A 19 -11.32 34.15 27.20
C LEU A 19 -11.68 33.18 26.09
N ASP A 20 -12.98 32.86 25.91
CA ASP A 20 -13.40 31.97 24.83
C ASP A 20 -13.12 32.63 23.46
N PRO A 21 -12.17 32.10 22.67
CA PRO A 21 -11.79 32.70 21.38
C PRO A 21 -12.93 32.65 20.36
N TRP A 22 -13.95 31.82 20.61
CA TRP A 22 -15.10 31.61 19.73
C TRP A 22 -16.38 32.26 20.25
N SER A 23 -16.27 33.15 21.25
CA SER A 23 -17.39 33.88 21.88
C SER A 23 -18.23 34.71 20.91
N SER A 24 -17.70 35.04 19.73
CA SER A 24 -18.45 35.71 18.65
C SER A 24 -19.47 34.80 17.96
N ILE A 25 -19.38 33.48 18.15
CA ILE A 25 -20.31 32.49 17.58
C ILE A 25 -21.55 32.39 18.47
N SER A 26 -22.73 32.58 17.88
CA SER A 26 -23.99 32.50 18.64
C SER A 26 -24.22 31.10 19.24
N PRO A 27 -24.90 30.97 20.39
CA PRO A 27 -25.00 29.70 21.13
C PRO A 27 -25.53 28.53 20.30
N LYS A 28 -26.53 28.76 19.43
CA LYS A 28 -27.07 27.70 18.55
C LYS A 28 -26.03 27.20 17.55
N ARG A 29 -25.29 28.11 16.91
CA ARG A 29 -24.22 27.76 15.96
C ARG A 29 -23.06 27.09 16.68
N ARG A 30 -22.76 27.53 17.90
CA ARG A 30 -21.71 26.92 18.72
C ARG A 30 -22.05 25.47 19.07
N ASN A 31 -23.28 25.22 19.53
CA ASN A 31 -23.76 23.86 19.79
C ASN A 31 -23.70 22.94 18.55
N MET A 32 -23.95 23.49 17.34
CA MET A 32 -23.78 22.71 16.10
C MET A 32 -22.31 22.34 15.81
N LEU A 33 -21.36 23.20 16.17
CA LEU A 33 -19.93 22.90 16.04
C LEU A 33 -19.51 21.85 17.07
N ASP A 34 -19.92 22.04 18.33
CA ASP A 34 -19.56 21.16 19.45
C ASP A 34 -20.12 19.75 19.27
N ALA A 35 -21.40 19.62 18.92
CA ALA A 35 -22.04 18.32 18.71
C ALA A 35 -21.73 17.69 17.34
N GLY A 36 -21.11 18.46 16.43
CA GLY A 36 -20.79 18.02 15.08
C GLY A 36 -19.40 17.39 14.95
N TRP A 37 -19.05 17.05 13.71
CA TRP A 37 -17.69 16.62 13.37
C TRP A 37 -16.59 17.62 13.79
N PRO A 38 -16.79 18.97 13.79
CA PRO A 38 -15.73 19.89 14.18
C PRO A 38 -15.33 19.74 15.65
N GLY A 39 -16.31 19.62 16.55
CA GLY A 39 -16.10 19.37 17.97
C GLY A 39 -15.43 18.02 18.22
N LEU A 40 -15.95 16.96 17.59
CA LEU A 40 -15.34 15.63 17.67
C LEU A 40 -13.86 15.65 17.24
N PHE A 41 -13.55 16.31 16.13
CA PHE A 41 -12.18 16.42 15.63
C PHE A 41 -11.31 17.22 16.60
N ARG A 42 -11.78 18.39 17.05
CA ARG A 42 -11.06 19.28 17.96
C ARG A 42 -10.73 18.64 19.30
N GLU A 43 -11.67 17.88 19.86
CA GLU A 43 -11.56 17.31 21.21
C GLU A 43 -10.82 15.97 21.23
N ASN A 44 -11.02 15.14 20.20
CA ASN A 44 -10.48 13.78 20.17
C ASN A 44 -9.31 13.63 19.19
N ILE A 45 -9.46 14.05 17.94
CA ILE A 45 -8.45 13.78 16.90
C ILE A 45 -7.28 14.75 16.97
N LEU A 46 -7.53 16.06 16.99
CA LEU A 46 -6.48 17.08 16.98
C LEU A 46 -5.45 16.86 18.11
N PRO A 47 -5.84 16.55 19.37
CA PRO A 47 -4.87 16.32 20.44
C PRO A 47 -4.14 14.97 20.36
N SER A 48 -4.61 13.99 19.57
CA SER A 48 -3.94 12.70 19.39
C SER A 48 -2.86 12.73 18.31
N ILE A 49 -2.82 13.78 17.49
CA ILE A 49 -1.84 13.92 16.42
C ILE A 49 -0.41 14.02 17.00
N PRO A 50 0.56 13.22 16.52
CA PRO A 50 1.94 13.20 17.01
C PRO A 50 2.78 14.36 16.41
N ALA A 51 2.38 15.60 16.68
CA ALA A 51 3.04 16.80 16.14
C ALA A 51 4.51 16.93 16.57
N ASP A 52 4.89 16.37 17.73
CA ASP A 52 6.25 16.33 18.24
C ASP A 52 7.18 15.47 17.36
N LYS A 53 6.67 14.37 16.80
CA LYS A 53 7.43 13.52 15.85
C LYS A 53 7.62 14.25 14.52
N PHE A 54 6.60 15.00 14.10
CA PHE A 54 6.66 15.80 12.88
C PHE A 54 7.59 17.03 13.00
N ALA A 55 7.64 17.64 14.18
CA ALA A 55 8.50 18.80 14.45
C ALA A 55 9.99 18.53 14.19
N LYS A 56 10.45 17.27 14.33
CA LYS A 56 11.85 16.86 14.14
C LYS A 56 12.38 17.07 12.72
N PHE A 57 11.49 17.25 11.74
CA PHE A 57 11.85 17.49 10.35
C PHE A 57 11.99 18.97 10.00
N PHE A 58 11.88 19.85 10.99
CA PHE A 58 12.08 21.30 10.85
C PHE A 58 13.28 21.77 11.66
N ASP A 59 13.97 22.78 11.14
CA ASP A 59 15.06 23.43 11.86
C ASP A 59 14.50 24.34 12.95
N GLU A 60 15.09 24.29 14.15
CA GLU A 60 14.63 25.04 15.31
C GLU A 60 14.95 26.55 15.24
N TYR A 61 15.97 26.94 14.46
CA TYR A 61 16.57 28.28 14.50
C TYR A 61 16.68 28.97 13.13
N MET A 62 16.67 28.22 12.03
CA MET A 62 16.91 28.73 10.67
C MET A 62 15.69 28.53 9.75
N GLY A 63 15.52 29.46 8.80
CA GLY A 63 14.53 29.36 7.73
C GLY A 63 13.26 30.18 7.97
N ARG A 64 12.13 29.70 7.43
CA ARG A 64 10.81 30.29 7.64
C ARG A 64 10.08 29.50 8.71
N SER A 65 9.41 30.18 9.63
CA SER A 65 8.70 29.51 10.70
C SER A 65 7.60 28.59 10.15
N THR A 66 7.38 27.48 10.83
CA THR A 66 6.32 26.54 10.45
C THR A 66 4.95 27.20 10.60
N LYS A 67 3.96 26.68 9.89
CA LYS A 67 2.57 26.84 10.34
C LYS A 67 2.38 26.07 11.66
N GLU A 68 1.27 26.33 12.34
CA GLU A 68 0.91 25.58 13.55
C GLU A 68 0.78 24.09 13.18
N LEU A 69 1.60 23.24 13.82
CA LEU A 69 1.80 21.87 13.35
C LEU A 69 0.56 20.98 13.54
N TYR A 70 -0.20 21.16 14.62
CA TYR A 70 -1.44 20.43 14.83
C TYR A 70 -2.49 20.80 13.78
N SER A 71 -2.68 22.09 13.52
CA SER A 71 -3.60 22.59 12.49
C SER A 71 -3.20 22.09 11.11
N MET A 72 -1.90 22.08 10.77
CA MET A 72 -1.42 21.60 9.47
C MET A 72 -1.61 20.09 9.28
N LEU A 73 -1.23 19.28 10.27
CA LEU A 73 -1.43 17.84 10.21
C LEU A 73 -2.93 17.50 10.22
N GLY A 74 -3.72 18.22 11.03
CA GLY A 74 -5.16 18.09 11.04
C GLY A 74 -5.80 18.44 9.70
N ALA A 75 -5.31 19.47 9.01
CA ALA A 75 -5.76 19.83 7.67
C ALA A 75 -5.50 18.71 6.64
N LEU A 76 -4.35 18.02 6.74
CA LEU A 76 -4.04 16.87 5.88
C LEU A 76 -4.95 15.67 6.17
N ILE A 77 -5.31 15.44 7.43
CA ILE A 77 -6.28 14.39 7.81
C ILE A 77 -7.67 14.75 7.26
N LEU A 78 -8.13 15.98 7.49
CA LEU A 78 -9.44 16.45 7.02
C LEU A 78 -9.53 16.46 5.50
N GLN A 79 -8.43 16.75 4.79
CA GLN A 79 -8.38 16.65 3.35
C GLN A 79 -8.75 15.24 2.87
N GLN A 80 -8.19 14.19 3.49
CA GLN A 80 -8.50 12.81 3.12
C GLN A 80 -9.91 12.42 3.57
N ALA A 81 -10.28 12.77 4.81
CA ALA A 81 -11.59 12.45 5.38
C ALA A 81 -12.76 13.09 4.60
N CYS A 82 -12.55 14.28 4.02
CA CYS A 82 -13.53 14.99 3.21
C CYS A 82 -13.34 14.78 1.69
N ASN A 83 -12.36 13.97 1.26
CA ASN A 83 -12.03 13.70 -0.13
C ASN A 83 -11.83 14.98 -0.97
N LEU A 84 -10.97 15.89 -0.50
CA LEU A 84 -10.74 17.19 -1.11
C LEU A 84 -9.46 17.24 -1.96
N THR A 85 -9.51 18.01 -3.03
CA THR A 85 -8.30 18.43 -3.78
C THR A 85 -7.43 19.36 -2.93
N ASP A 86 -6.18 19.59 -3.37
CA ASP A 86 -5.27 20.51 -2.68
C ASP A 86 -5.82 21.95 -2.70
N GLU A 87 -6.40 22.39 -3.82
CA GLU A 87 -7.02 23.69 -3.97
C GLU A 87 -8.24 23.84 -3.06
N GLU A 88 -9.12 22.85 -3.01
CA GLU A 88 -10.28 22.85 -2.11
C GLU A 88 -9.84 22.87 -0.65
N THR A 89 -8.80 22.10 -0.28
CA THR A 89 -8.25 22.08 1.08
C THR A 89 -7.74 23.46 1.49
N VAL A 90 -7.01 24.15 0.59
CA VAL A 90 -6.59 25.52 0.82
C VAL A 90 -7.80 26.44 1.03
N GLN A 91 -8.85 26.31 0.22
CA GLN A 91 -10.08 27.11 0.39
C GLN A 91 -10.76 26.84 1.74
N GLN A 92 -10.89 25.57 2.14
CA GLN A 92 -11.47 25.20 3.43
C GLN A 92 -10.64 25.75 4.59
N TYR A 93 -9.32 25.56 4.55
CA TYR A 93 -8.41 26.04 5.59
C TYR A 93 -8.44 27.58 5.71
N CYS A 94 -8.50 28.30 4.58
CA CYS A 94 -8.51 29.76 4.58
C CYS A 94 -9.82 30.37 5.07
N PHE A 95 -10.97 29.80 4.70
CA PHE A 95 -12.26 30.50 4.82
C PHE A 95 -13.32 29.77 5.63
N ASN A 96 -13.17 28.47 5.90
CA ASN A 96 -14.23 27.70 6.57
C ASN A 96 -14.09 27.76 8.09
N MET A 97 -15.07 28.41 8.74
CA MET A 97 -15.18 28.49 10.20
C MET A 97 -15.24 27.11 10.89
N GLN A 98 -15.83 26.09 10.28
CA GLN A 98 -15.83 24.74 10.84
C GLN A 98 -14.41 24.15 10.90
N TRP A 99 -13.57 24.44 9.89
CA TRP A 99 -12.16 24.04 9.89
C TRP A 99 -11.35 24.84 10.89
N HIS A 100 -11.56 26.16 10.97
CA HIS A 100 -10.91 27.00 11.98
C HIS A 100 -11.22 26.48 13.39
N TYR A 101 -12.47 26.13 13.64
CA TYR A 101 -12.90 25.54 14.91
C TYR A 101 -12.25 24.17 15.16
N ALA A 102 -12.35 23.25 14.20
CA ALA A 102 -11.81 21.89 14.31
C ALA A 102 -10.28 21.88 14.55
N LEU A 103 -9.56 22.79 13.90
CA LEU A 103 -8.10 22.86 13.90
C LEU A 103 -7.53 23.83 14.96
N ASN A 104 -8.37 24.41 15.82
CA ASN A 104 -7.98 25.42 16.81
C ASN A 104 -7.31 26.68 16.22
N ILE A 105 -7.68 27.09 15.00
CA ILE A 105 -7.13 28.30 14.35
C ILE A 105 -7.91 29.52 14.83
N VAL A 106 -7.49 30.08 15.96
CA VAL A 106 -8.16 31.19 16.63
C VAL A 106 -7.73 32.57 16.11
N GLU A 107 -6.51 32.67 15.59
CA GLU A 107 -5.96 33.95 15.11
C GLU A 107 -6.48 34.28 13.71
N GLU A 108 -6.84 35.54 13.48
CA GLU A 108 -7.32 36.03 12.16
C GLU A 108 -6.20 36.43 11.20
N SER A 109 -4.93 36.21 11.56
CA SER A 109 -3.79 36.62 10.73
C SER A 109 -3.60 35.70 9.51
N ASP A 110 -3.04 36.24 8.42
CA ASP A 110 -2.60 35.43 7.28
C ASP A 110 -1.60 34.35 7.69
N ASN A 111 -0.82 34.59 8.75
CA ASN A 111 0.09 33.57 9.25
C ASN A 111 -0.65 32.36 9.82
N ALA A 112 -1.82 32.53 10.40
CA ALA A 112 -2.62 31.45 10.95
C ALA A 112 -3.56 30.81 9.91
N LYS A 113 -4.32 31.63 9.17
CA LYS A 113 -5.42 31.17 8.30
C LYS A 113 -5.04 30.97 6.84
N TYR A 114 -3.98 31.59 6.32
CA TYR A 114 -3.60 31.38 4.93
C TYR A 114 -2.60 30.23 4.78
N VAL A 115 -2.86 29.31 3.85
CA VAL A 115 -1.92 28.24 3.47
C VAL A 115 -1.85 28.13 1.95
N SER A 116 -0.67 27.79 1.41
CA SER A 116 -0.49 27.54 -0.02
C SER A 116 -0.48 26.04 -0.31
N THR A 117 -0.85 25.66 -1.54
CA THR A 117 -0.79 24.26 -2.01
C THR A 117 0.61 23.66 -1.85
N LYS A 118 1.66 24.44 -2.11
CA LYS A 118 3.06 24.02 -1.91
C LYS A 118 3.36 23.67 -0.45
N THR A 119 2.75 24.36 0.50
CA THR A 119 2.91 24.06 1.93
C THR A 119 2.25 22.73 2.27
N LEU A 120 1.01 22.48 1.82
CA LEU A 120 0.35 21.19 2.02
C LEU A 120 1.16 20.04 1.42
N TRP A 121 1.60 20.20 0.16
CA TRP A 121 2.38 19.17 -0.53
C TRP A 121 3.70 18.85 0.15
N ASN A 122 4.46 19.87 0.57
CA ASN A 122 5.73 19.66 1.27
C ASN A 122 5.52 18.92 2.60
N ASN A 123 4.51 19.31 3.40
CA ASN A 123 4.22 18.64 4.66
C ASN A 123 3.76 17.19 4.44
N ARG A 124 2.90 16.93 3.43
CA ARG A 124 2.50 15.57 3.06
C ARG A 124 3.69 14.71 2.65
N ASN A 125 4.63 15.25 1.87
CA ASN A 125 5.84 14.52 1.49
C ASN A 125 6.70 14.17 2.71
N ILE A 126 6.82 15.07 3.69
CA ILE A 126 7.55 14.77 4.94
C ILE A 126 6.88 13.60 5.68
N ILE A 127 5.54 13.56 5.75
CA ILE A 127 4.82 12.44 6.37
C ILE A 127 5.18 11.12 5.67
N ILE A 128 4.97 11.06 4.35
CA ILE A 128 5.14 9.83 3.55
C ILE A 128 6.59 9.36 3.56
N GLN A 129 7.55 10.25 3.37
CA GLN A 129 8.97 9.87 3.30
C GLN A 129 9.52 9.33 4.62
N ASN A 130 8.84 9.62 5.74
CA ASN A 130 9.27 9.24 7.07
C ASN A 130 8.30 8.26 7.76
N GLY A 131 7.32 7.72 7.02
CA GLY A 131 6.37 6.72 7.54
C GLY A 131 5.54 7.21 8.73
N LEU A 132 5.18 8.50 8.76
CA LEU A 132 4.42 9.07 9.88
C LEU A 132 2.91 8.78 9.77
N GLU A 133 2.43 8.38 8.60
CA GLU A 133 1.03 8.04 8.32
C GLU A 133 0.51 6.95 9.25
N ASP A 134 1.29 5.89 9.49
CA ASP A 134 0.92 4.77 10.36
C ASP A 134 0.73 5.24 11.81
N ILE A 135 1.60 6.17 12.26
CA ILE A 135 1.55 6.72 13.62
C ILE A 135 0.35 7.65 13.77
N ILE A 136 0.08 8.50 12.76
CA ILE A 136 -1.07 9.40 12.76
C ILE A 136 -2.37 8.58 12.77
N PHE A 137 -2.45 7.55 11.92
CA PHE A 137 -3.58 6.64 11.84
C PHE A 137 -3.82 5.94 13.19
N SER A 138 -2.81 5.25 13.73
CA SER A 138 -2.96 4.50 14.98
C SER A 138 -3.30 5.40 16.16
N SER A 139 -2.73 6.60 16.25
CA SER A 139 -3.03 7.55 17.33
C SER A 139 -4.48 8.06 17.25
N GLY A 140 -4.98 8.32 16.04
CA GLY A 140 -6.37 8.69 15.79
C GLY A 140 -7.34 7.56 16.15
N THR A 141 -7.08 6.36 15.64
CA THR A 141 -7.91 5.17 15.89
C THR A 141 -7.95 4.82 17.36
N ALA A 142 -6.81 4.86 18.07
CA ALA A 142 -6.75 4.55 19.50
C ALA A 142 -7.58 5.54 20.30
N LYS A 143 -7.53 6.82 19.93
CA LYS A 143 -8.32 7.83 20.63
C LYS A 143 -9.82 7.70 20.38
N LEU A 144 -10.22 7.30 19.17
CA LEU A 144 -11.62 6.99 18.86
C LEU A 144 -12.09 5.73 19.59
N ALA A 145 -11.28 4.67 19.62
CA ALA A 145 -11.62 3.44 20.33
C ALA A 145 -11.88 3.70 21.82
N GLU A 146 -11.03 4.52 22.46
CA GLU A 146 -11.20 4.96 23.84
C GLU A 146 -12.47 5.81 24.02
N ALA A 147 -12.68 6.83 23.18
CA ALA A 147 -13.79 7.76 23.31
C ALA A 147 -15.16 7.10 23.12
N PHE A 148 -15.23 6.05 22.28
CA PHE A 148 -16.46 5.34 21.95
C PHE A 148 -16.58 3.96 22.63
N ASN A 149 -15.62 3.57 23.47
CA ASN A 149 -15.56 2.26 24.12
C ASN A 149 -15.80 1.10 23.13
N VAL A 150 -15.03 1.10 22.04
CA VAL A 150 -15.16 0.13 20.95
C VAL A 150 -14.67 -1.24 21.40
N ASN A 151 -15.47 -2.28 21.15
CA ASN A 151 -15.06 -3.65 21.38
C ASN A 151 -14.19 -4.14 20.21
N THR A 152 -12.94 -4.52 20.51
CA THR A 152 -11.96 -5.00 19.52
C THR A 152 -11.81 -6.53 19.50
N ASP A 153 -12.60 -7.26 20.28
CA ASP A 153 -12.50 -8.72 20.40
C ASP A 153 -12.76 -9.44 19.07
N LYS A 154 -13.71 -8.94 18.28
CA LYS A 154 -14.10 -9.54 16.99
C LYS A 154 -13.70 -8.63 15.84
N GLN A 155 -12.83 -9.14 14.97
CA GLN A 155 -12.34 -8.41 13.81
C GLN A 155 -12.43 -9.25 12.55
N ARG A 156 -12.45 -8.59 11.40
CA ARG A 156 -12.39 -9.26 10.10
C ARG A 156 -11.32 -8.66 9.23
N LEU A 157 -10.65 -9.51 8.47
CA LEU A 157 -9.55 -9.15 7.58
C LEU A 157 -9.93 -9.47 6.15
N ASP A 158 -9.78 -8.48 5.27
CA ASP A 158 -9.92 -8.67 3.82
C ASP A 158 -8.92 -7.80 3.05
N SER A 159 -8.70 -8.16 1.78
CA SER A 159 -7.83 -7.43 0.86
C SER A 159 -8.64 -6.74 -0.23
N VAL A 160 -8.25 -5.51 -0.58
CA VAL A 160 -8.83 -4.76 -1.70
C VAL A 160 -7.75 -4.44 -2.72
N HIS A 161 -8.01 -4.73 -4.00
CA HIS A 161 -7.11 -4.34 -5.08
C HIS A 161 -7.24 -2.85 -5.40
N ILE A 162 -6.14 -2.11 -5.30
CA ILE A 162 -6.08 -0.69 -5.66
C ILE A 162 -5.36 -0.54 -6.98
N LYS A 163 -6.04 0.08 -7.95
CA LYS A 163 -5.45 0.40 -9.24
C LYS A 163 -4.74 1.74 -9.14
N SER A 164 -3.46 1.75 -9.50
CA SER A 164 -2.76 2.99 -9.76
C SER A 164 -3.38 3.72 -10.95
N ASN A 165 -3.46 5.04 -10.89
CA ASN A 165 -3.91 5.89 -11.99
C ASN A 165 -2.80 6.08 -13.04
N MET A 166 -2.27 4.96 -13.52
CA MET A 166 -1.22 4.90 -14.53
C MET A 166 -1.76 4.34 -15.84
N ARG A 167 -1.18 4.79 -16.96
CA ARG A 167 -1.45 4.20 -18.27
C ARG A 167 -1.04 2.72 -18.27
N ARG A 168 -1.85 1.85 -18.85
CA ARG A 168 -1.46 0.45 -19.08
C ARG A 168 -0.45 0.39 -20.21
N LEU A 169 0.76 -0.08 -19.91
CA LEU A 169 1.83 -0.25 -20.88
C LEU A 169 2.05 -1.73 -21.17
N GLY A 170 2.21 -2.08 -22.45
CA GLY A 170 2.83 -3.34 -22.84
C GLY A 170 4.35 -3.26 -22.73
N ARG A 171 5.06 -4.38 -22.98
CA ARG A 171 6.53 -4.43 -22.84
C ARG A 171 7.25 -3.34 -23.64
N ILE A 172 6.91 -3.15 -24.91
CA ILE A 172 7.50 -2.09 -25.74
C ILE A 172 7.31 -0.71 -25.09
N GLY A 173 6.11 -0.44 -24.56
CA GLY A 173 5.79 0.81 -23.87
C GLY A 173 6.59 1.00 -22.58
N ILE A 174 6.82 -0.06 -21.80
CA ILE A 174 7.62 0.01 -20.58
C ILE A 174 9.05 0.45 -20.92
N PHE A 175 9.66 -0.18 -21.92
CA PHE A 175 11.03 0.18 -22.32
C PHE A 175 11.09 1.59 -22.92
N SER A 176 10.20 1.93 -23.85
CA SER A 176 10.24 3.24 -24.51
C SER A 176 9.99 4.39 -23.53
N GLU A 177 9.06 4.24 -22.58
CA GLU A 177 8.81 5.22 -21.52
C GLU A 177 10.00 5.34 -20.55
N ALA A 178 10.67 4.24 -20.23
CA ALA A 178 11.87 4.27 -19.39
C ALA A 178 13.01 5.04 -20.08
N ILE A 179 13.26 4.77 -21.38
CA ILE A 179 14.23 5.50 -22.19
C ILE A 179 13.88 6.98 -22.26
N HIS A 180 12.63 7.31 -22.59
CA HIS A 180 12.16 8.69 -22.68
C HIS A 180 12.40 9.45 -21.36
N LYS A 181 12.02 8.86 -20.22
CA LYS A 181 12.22 9.47 -18.90
C LYS A 181 13.68 9.69 -18.56
N PHE A 182 14.55 8.73 -18.86
CA PHE A 182 15.98 8.90 -18.68
C PHE A 182 16.52 10.06 -19.52
N LEU A 183 16.23 10.09 -20.83
CA LEU A 183 16.70 11.16 -21.71
C LEU A 183 16.20 12.54 -21.28
N ALA A 184 14.92 12.66 -20.90
CA ALA A 184 14.35 13.91 -20.41
C ALA A 184 15.01 14.37 -19.10
N ASN A 185 15.25 13.44 -18.17
CA ASN A 185 15.88 13.76 -16.90
C ASN A 185 17.38 14.07 -17.06
N LEU A 186 18.08 13.35 -17.94
CA LEU A 186 19.48 13.57 -18.31
C LEU A 186 19.65 14.96 -18.93
N LYS A 187 18.80 15.35 -19.89
CA LYS A 187 18.84 16.70 -20.48
C LYS A 187 18.64 17.80 -19.43
N ARG A 188 17.76 17.56 -18.45
CA ARG A 188 17.45 18.54 -17.40
C ARG A 188 18.60 18.72 -16.40
N GLN A 189 19.24 17.63 -15.98
CA GLN A 189 20.27 17.66 -14.93
C GLN A 189 21.69 17.80 -15.50
N TYR A 190 21.98 17.12 -16.61
CA TYR A 190 23.30 17.05 -17.22
C TYR A 190 23.26 17.20 -18.76
N PRO A 191 23.03 18.41 -19.28
CA PRO A 191 22.96 18.66 -20.72
C PRO A 191 24.18 18.14 -21.51
N ALA A 192 25.39 18.28 -20.95
CA ALA A 192 26.62 17.83 -21.60
C ALA A 192 26.71 16.31 -21.80
N PHE A 193 26.06 15.52 -20.94
CA PHE A 193 25.97 14.07 -21.11
C PHE A 193 24.86 13.69 -22.09
N PHE A 194 23.76 14.45 -22.12
CA PHE A 194 22.70 14.29 -23.11
C PHE A 194 23.21 14.47 -24.54
N ASP A 195 24.07 15.46 -24.79
CA ASP A 195 24.64 15.71 -26.12
C ASP A 195 25.57 14.58 -26.62
N LYS A 196 26.05 13.73 -25.70
CA LYS A 196 26.86 12.54 -26.01
C LYS A 196 26.03 11.29 -26.28
N ALA A 197 24.73 11.29 -25.97
CA ALA A 197 23.87 10.16 -26.23
C ALA A 197 23.71 9.94 -27.74
N ASP A 198 23.49 8.69 -28.15
CA ASP A 198 23.28 8.35 -29.56
C ASP A 198 22.10 9.15 -30.14
N LYS A 199 22.38 9.92 -31.21
CA LYS A 199 21.39 10.79 -31.86
C LYS A 199 20.17 10.02 -32.38
N HIS A 200 20.38 8.81 -32.90
CA HIS A 200 19.28 7.98 -33.40
C HIS A 200 18.35 7.57 -32.26
N ILE A 201 18.90 7.21 -31.10
CA ILE A 201 18.11 6.91 -29.89
C ILE A 201 17.39 8.18 -29.41
N VAL A 202 18.08 9.32 -29.35
CA VAL A 202 17.46 10.59 -28.94
C VAL A 202 16.28 10.96 -29.84
N GLU A 203 16.43 10.91 -31.16
CA GLU A 203 15.34 11.21 -32.11
C GLU A 203 14.15 10.26 -31.94
N LYS A 204 14.41 8.97 -31.71
CA LYS A 204 13.40 7.91 -31.59
C LYS A 204 12.59 7.98 -30.29
N TYR A 205 13.15 8.45 -29.18
CA TYR A 205 12.48 8.40 -27.86
C TYR A 205 12.25 9.76 -27.20
N PHE A 206 12.90 10.86 -27.62
CA PHE A 206 12.87 12.10 -26.86
C PHE A 206 11.57 12.92 -27.01
N THR A 207 10.92 12.89 -28.17
CA THR A 207 9.73 13.73 -28.44
C THR A 207 8.42 12.96 -28.26
N LYS A 208 7.34 13.68 -27.88
CA LYS A 208 6.00 13.08 -27.73
C LYS A 208 5.48 12.48 -29.05
N SER A 209 5.80 13.09 -30.19
CA SER A 209 5.45 12.57 -31.52
C SER A 209 6.18 11.26 -31.81
N ALA A 210 7.48 11.16 -31.51
CA ALA A 210 8.25 9.93 -31.68
C ALA A 210 7.74 8.81 -30.76
N MET A 211 7.35 9.13 -29.52
CA MET A 211 6.74 8.18 -28.59
C MET A 211 5.40 7.62 -29.08
N GLY A 212 4.67 8.36 -29.92
CA GLY A 212 3.43 7.91 -30.56
C GLY A 212 3.62 6.68 -31.46
N CYS A 213 4.79 6.52 -32.08
CA CYS A 213 5.10 5.41 -32.97
C CYS A 213 5.03 4.05 -32.26
N PHE A 214 5.42 3.98 -30.99
CA PHE A 214 5.36 2.73 -30.21
C PHE A 214 3.93 2.28 -29.88
N SER A 215 2.94 3.18 -30.00
CA SER A 215 1.53 2.83 -29.83
C SER A 215 0.89 2.27 -31.11
N MET A 216 1.59 2.33 -32.25
CA MET A 216 1.09 1.89 -33.57
C MET A 216 1.74 0.59 -34.06
N VAL A 217 2.57 -0.07 -33.23
CA VAL A 217 3.28 -1.29 -33.60
C VAL A 217 2.29 -2.44 -33.84
N LYS A 218 2.38 -3.07 -35.01
CA LYS A 218 1.52 -4.21 -35.35
C LYS A 218 1.97 -5.47 -34.60
N PRO A 219 1.06 -6.40 -34.27
CA PRO A 219 1.41 -7.66 -33.62
C PRO A 219 2.52 -8.45 -34.34
N SER A 220 2.55 -8.42 -35.67
CA SER A 220 3.58 -9.07 -36.52
C SER A 220 4.99 -8.48 -36.36
N GLU A 221 5.10 -7.23 -35.94
CA GLU A 221 6.38 -6.50 -35.80
C GLU A 221 6.83 -6.43 -34.34
N SER A 222 5.95 -6.77 -33.40
CA SER A 222 6.15 -6.63 -31.95
C SER A 222 7.47 -7.26 -31.46
N GLN A 223 7.80 -8.48 -31.91
CA GLN A 223 9.03 -9.16 -31.49
C GLN A 223 10.29 -8.42 -31.98
N LYS A 224 10.28 -7.94 -33.23
CA LYS A 224 11.39 -7.18 -33.81
C LYS A 224 11.57 -5.86 -33.08
N THR A 225 10.48 -5.10 -32.91
CA THR A 225 10.53 -3.82 -32.19
C THR A 225 10.96 -4.00 -30.74
N LEU A 226 10.51 -5.04 -30.05
CA LEU A 226 10.93 -5.30 -28.68
C LEU A 226 12.43 -5.58 -28.60
N SER A 227 12.99 -6.34 -29.56
CA SER A 227 14.44 -6.57 -29.66
C SER A 227 15.20 -5.26 -29.89
N GLU A 228 14.77 -4.43 -30.84
CA GLU A 228 15.40 -3.13 -31.11
C GLU A 228 15.39 -2.22 -29.88
N VAL A 229 14.23 -2.07 -29.24
CA VAL A 229 14.09 -1.20 -28.06
C VAL A 229 14.90 -1.73 -26.88
N SER A 230 15.02 -3.06 -26.72
CA SER A 230 15.89 -3.64 -25.69
C SER A 230 17.39 -3.36 -25.93
N LYS A 231 17.83 -3.37 -27.19
CA LYS A 231 19.20 -3.00 -27.58
C LYS A 231 19.45 -1.50 -27.36
N ASP A 232 18.50 -0.64 -27.74
CA ASP A 232 18.58 0.79 -27.51
C ASP A 232 18.72 1.10 -26.00
N LEU A 233 17.93 0.42 -25.15
CA LEU A 233 18.01 0.54 -23.71
C LEU A 233 19.38 0.10 -23.18
N PHE A 234 19.87 -1.06 -23.62
CA PHE A 234 21.18 -1.58 -23.22
C PHE A 234 22.31 -0.62 -23.62
N ASN A 235 22.27 -0.04 -24.81
CA ASN A 235 23.29 0.89 -25.29
C ASN A 235 23.39 2.13 -24.38
N LEU A 236 22.24 2.71 -23.99
CA LEU A 236 22.22 3.81 -23.02
C LEU A 236 22.74 3.38 -21.65
N PHE A 237 22.32 2.21 -21.16
CA PHE A 237 22.82 1.67 -19.89
C PHE A 237 24.35 1.49 -19.92
N ALA A 238 24.88 0.80 -20.93
CA ALA A 238 26.31 0.54 -21.09
C ALA A 238 27.14 1.83 -21.21
N GLN A 239 26.60 2.84 -21.91
CA GLN A 239 27.26 4.14 -22.08
C GLN A 239 27.40 4.91 -20.76
N PHE A 240 26.38 4.89 -19.90
CA PHE A 240 26.31 5.78 -18.74
C PHE A 240 26.53 5.07 -17.38
N ARG A 241 26.59 3.74 -17.32
CA ARG A 241 26.71 2.98 -16.04
C ARG A 241 27.94 3.33 -15.19
N HIS A 242 29.02 3.78 -15.81
CA HIS A 242 30.30 4.09 -15.14
C HIS A 242 30.47 5.59 -14.82
N ILE A 243 29.40 6.38 -14.99
CA ILE A 243 29.40 7.81 -14.68
C ILE A 243 28.55 8.00 -13.42
N ASP A 244 29.21 8.24 -12.29
CA ASP A 244 28.58 8.26 -10.97
C ASP A 244 27.41 9.26 -10.87
N GLU A 245 27.54 10.45 -11.47
CA GLU A 245 26.48 11.46 -11.45
C GLU A 245 25.23 11.02 -12.21
N VAL A 246 25.42 10.28 -13.31
CA VAL A 246 24.32 9.79 -14.15
C VAL A 246 23.72 8.52 -13.56
N SER A 247 24.53 7.61 -13.05
CA SER A 247 24.08 6.35 -12.45
C SER A 247 23.28 6.58 -11.15
N ALA A 248 23.56 7.69 -10.44
CA ALA A 248 22.79 8.11 -9.28
C ALA A 248 21.36 8.59 -9.62
N LEU A 249 21.06 8.96 -10.87
CA LEU A 249 19.74 9.44 -11.27
C LEU A 249 18.67 8.36 -11.07
N TYR A 250 17.52 8.74 -10.48
CA TYR A 250 16.38 7.83 -10.34
C TYR A 250 15.93 7.25 -11.69
N SER A 251 16.02 8.04 -12.77
CA SER A 251 15.63 7.64 -14.11
C SER A 251 16.61 6.64 -14.74
N PHE A 252 17.90 6.70 -14.39
CA PHE A 252 18.89 5.69 -14.80
C PHE A 252 18.65 4.38 -14.04
N LYS A 253 18.40 4.44 -12.73
CA LYS A 253 18.02 3.26 -11.94
C LYS A 253 16.75 2.57 -12.47
N LEU A 254 15.80 3.34 -13.02
CA LEU A 254 14.63 2.78 -13.71
C LEU A 254 15.02 2.03 -15.01
N LEU A 255 15.95 2.57 -15.80
CA LEU A 255 16.47 1.86 -16.98
C LEU A 255 17.12 0.54 -16.59
N GLU A 256 18.02 0.58 -15.61
CA GLU A 256 18.71 -0.60 -15.09
C GLU A 256 17.71 -1.65 -14.58
N ARG A 257 16.68 -1.21 -13.84
CA ARG A 257 15.61 -2.09 -13.37
C ARG A 257 14.88 -2.78 -14.52
N VAL A 258 14.46 -2.04 -15.56
CA VAL A 258 13.82 -2.64 -16.74
C VAL A 258 14.73 -3.68 -17.38
N LEU A 259 16.01 -3.35 -17.56
CA LEU A 259 16.99 -4.25 -18.16
C LEU A 259 17.10 -5.57 -17.36
N ASN A 260 17.35 -5.47 -16.06
CA ASN A 260 17.56 -6.63 -15.18
C ASN A 260 16.30 -7.50 -15.05
N GLU A 261 15.12 -6.88 -15.01
CA GLU A 261 13.86 -7.60 -14.82
C GLU A 261 13.36 -8.24 -16.13
N GLN A 262 13.55 -7.58 -17.29
CA GLN A 262 12.96 -7.99 -18.56
C GLN A 262 13.93 -8.70 -19.51
N CYS A 263 15.24 -8.63 -19.27
CA CYS A 263 16.28 -9.17 -20.14
C CYS A 263 17.29 -10.05 -19.39
N ASN A 264 17.92 -10.97 -20.13
CA ASN A 264 19.12 -11.70 -19.74
C ASN A 264 20.30 -11.04 -20.44
N LEU A 265 21.36 -10.72 -19.69
CA LEU A 265 22.62 -10.23 -20.26
C LEU A 265 23.47 -11.43 -20.69
N THR A 266 24.11 -11.32 -21.85
CA THR A 266 24.96 -12.36 -22.41
C THR A 266 26.40 -11.87 -22.55
N ASP A 267 27.35 -12.80 -22.62
CA ASP A 267 28.76 -12.50 -22.90
C ASP A 267 29.04 -12.32 -24.39
N ASP A 268 28.03 -12.49 -25.26
CA ASP A 268 28.14 -12.28 -26.70
C ASP A 268 28.16 -10.77 -26.99
N THR A 269 29.31 -10.27 -27.46
CA THR A 269 29.49 -8.86 -27.82
C THR A 269 28.55 -8.40 -28.93
N ASP A 270 28.10 -9.31 -29.81
CA ASP A 270 27.20 -8.97 -30.92
C ASP A 270 25.72 -8.99 -30.50
N ASN A 271 25.37 -9.76 -29.46
CA ASN A 271 24.01 -9.84 -28.92
C ASN A 271 23.98 -9.78 -27.39
N PRO A 272 24.40 -8.66 -26.78
CA PRO A 272 24.63 -8.55 -25.34
C PRO A 272 23.34 -8.61 -24.49
N VAL A 273 22.16 -8.60 -25.13
CA VAL A 273 20.86 -8.60 -24.47
C VAL A 273 19.88 -9.55 -25.14
N GLU A 274 19.32 -10.48 -24.37
CA GLU A 274 18.24 -11.37 -24.76
C GLU A 274 16.98 -11.06 -23.94
N ILE A 275 15.80 -11.09 -24.56
CA ILE A 275 14.53 -10.78 -23.89
C ILE A 275 13.99 -12.01 -23.18
N LYS A 276 13.67 -11.90 -21.89
CA LYS A 276 13.01 -12.97 -21.12
C LYS A 276 11.65 -13.31 -21.69
N LYS A 277 11.26 -14.59 -21.61
CA LYS A 277 9.91 -15.04 -21.97
C LYS A 277 8.90 -14.49 -20.95
N PRO A 278 7.61 -14.29 -21.32
CA PRO A 278 6.61 -13.75 -20.40
C PRO A 278 6.48 -14.49 -19.06
N LYS A 279 6.69 -15.82 -19.06
CA LYS A 279 6.62 -16.66 -17.85
C LYS A 279 7.83 -16.52 -16.92
N GLU A 280 8.94 -15.98 -17.41
CA GLU A 280 10.18 -15.77 -16.66
C GLU A 280 10.23 -14.38 -16.02
N VAL A 281 9.31 -13.48 -16.40
CA VAL A 281 9.19 -12.14 -15.82
C VAL A 281 8.43 -12.24 -14.51
N ALA A 282 9.07 -11.82 -13.42
CA ALA A 282 8.48 -11.83 -12.10
C ALA A 282 7.28 -10.87 -12.00
N SER A 283 6.30 -11.21 -11.15
CA SER A 283 5.08 -10.42 -10.95
C SER A 283 5.34 -9.06 -10.27
N ASP A 284 6.49 -8.89 -9.62
CA ASP A 284 6.96 -7.64 -9.02
C ASP A 284 7.79 -6.76 -9.98
N SER A 285 7.97 -7.19 -11.22
CA SER A 285 8.62 -6.41 -12.28
C SER A 285 7.94 -5.06 -12.52
N LEU A 286 8.70 -4.08 -13.00
CA LEU A 286 8.26 -2.73 -13.30
C LEU A 286 7.11 -2.75 -14.30
N GLN A 287 5.93 -2.32 -13.86
CA GLN A 287 4.74 -2.24 -14.71
C GLN A 287 4.64 -0.92 -15.48
N ASN A 288 5.08 0.19 -14.86
CA ASN A 288 5.08 1.50 -15.48
C ASN A 288 6.16 2.41 -14.84
N PRO A 289 7.03 3.05 -15.63
CA PRO A 289 8.01 4.00 -15.10
C PRO A 289 7.42 5.22 -14.36
N SER A 290 6.11 5.49 -14.50
CA SER A 290 5.38 6.57 -13.79
C SER A 290 4.93 6.20 -12.41
N ASP A 291 4.83 4.91 -12.13
CA ASP A 291 4.55 4.39 -10.80
C ASP A 291 5.40 3.14 -10.58
N PRO A 292 6.68 3.30 -10.20
CA PRO A 292 7.61 2.19 -10.13
C PRO A 292 7.27 1.14 -9.07
N ASP A 293 6.49 1.50 -8.06
CA ASP A 293 6.19 0.63 -6.93
C ASP A 293 5.01 -0.31 -7.23
N ALA A 294 4.22 0.02 -8.24
CA ALA A 294 3.10 -0.81 -8.66
C ALA A 294 3.57 -2.11 -9.32
N SER A 295 2.93 -3.21 -8.92
CA SER A 295 3.24 -4.55 -9.39
C SER A 295 2.06 -5.17 -10.13
N TYR A 296 2.17 -6.46 -10.46
CA TYR A 296 1.13 -7.21 -11.14
C TYR A 296 0.64 -8.41 -10.31
N SER A 297 -0.68 -8.62 -10.30
CA SER A 297 -1.33 -9.84 -9.85
C SER A 297 -1.93 -10.57 -11.05
N GLY A 298 -1.71 -11.89 -11.14
CA GLY A 298 -2.37 -12.71 -12.16
C GLY A 298 -3.90 -12.74 -12.03
N HIS A 299 -4.42 -12.53 -10.83
CA HIS A 299 -5.86 -12.51 -10.55
C HIS A 299 -6.45 -11.10 -10.57
N LYS A 300 -5.77 -10.14 -9.93
CA LYS A 300 -6.30 -8.78 -9.67
C LYS A 300 -5.82 -7.74 -10.72
N GLY A 301 -4.73 -8.02 -11.44
CA GLY A 301 -4.13 -7.13 -12.44
C GLY A 301 -3.04 -6.20 -11.89
N GLN A 302 -2.74 -5.11 -12.61
CA GLN A 302 -1.71 -4.13 -12.22
C GLN A 302 -2.20 -3.22 -11.07
N GLY A 303 -1.31 -2.89 -10.15
CA GLY A 303 -1.55 -1.95 -9.05
C GLY A 303 -0.95 -2.40 -7.73
N TYR A 304 -1.74 -2.21 -6.68
CA TYR A 304 -1.45 -2.52 -5.29
C TYR A 304 -2.57 -3.37 -4.71
N GLN A 305 -2.33 -3.94 -3.54
CA GLN A 305 -3.40 -4.45 -2.68
C GLN A 305 -3.31 -3.81 -1.32
N VAL A 306 -4.44 -3.67 -0.64
CA VAL A 306 -4.49 -3.17 0.73
C VAL A 306 -5.19 -4.18 1.60
N GLN A 307 -4.51 -4.58 2.66
CA GLN A 307 -5.06 -5.40 3.73
C GLN A 307 -5.74 -4.49 4.74
N ILE A 308 -7.00 -4.74 5.03
CA ILE A 308 -7.81 -3.93 5.95
C ILE A 308 -8.38 -4.86 7.01
N MET A 309 -8.06 -4.58 8.27
CA MET A 309 -8.71 -5.21 9.41
C MET A 309 -9.64 -4.21 10.10
N GLU A 310 -10.86 -4.65 10.39
CA GLU A 310 -11.83 -3.83 11.10
C GLU A 310 -12.61 -4.61 12.15
N THR A 311 -13.04 -3.91 13.19
CA THR A 311 -13.98 -4.46 14.18
C THR A 311 -15.37 -4.61 13.58
N TYR A 312 -16.10 -5.66 13.95
CA TYR A 312 -17.52 -5.80 13.59
C TYR A 312 -18.35 -6.25 14.80
N SER A 313 -19.66 -6.00 14.72
CA SER A 313 -20.62 -6.57 15.65
C SER A 313 -21.35 -7.72 14.96
N PRO A 314 -21.46 -8.90 15.60
CA PRO A 314 -22.21 -10.03 15.06
C PRO A 314 -23.73 -9.82 15.12
N CYS A 315 -24.20 -8.78 15.82
CA CYS A 315 -25.60 -8.47 15.94
C CYS A 315 -26.01 -7.43 14.89
N ASP A 316 -26.81 -7.84 13.90
CA ASP A 316 -27.47 -6.91 12.97
C ASP A 316 -28.69 -6.22 13.62
N ASP A 317 -28.66 -5.95 14.93
CA ASP A 317 -29.69 -5.13 15.58
C ASP A 317 -29.54 -3.69 15.07
N PRO A 318 -30.55 -3.09 14.43
CA PRO A 318 -30.51 -1.69 14.00
C PRO A 318 -30.29 -0.70 15.15
N LYS A 319 -30.44 -1.14 16.41
CA LYS A 319 -30.15 -0.37 17.62
C LYS A 319 -28.70 -0.49 18.08
N ASP A 320 -27.92 -1.43 17.55
CA ASP A 320 -26.49 -1.51 17.80
C ASP A 320 -25.79 -0.35 17.06
N LYS A 321 -25.57 0.72 17.81
CA LYS A 321 -24.90 1.94 17.36
C LYS A 321 -23.39 1.90 17.64
N GLN A 322 -22.82 0.71 17.92
CA GLN A 322 -21.41 0.63 18.23
C GLN A 322 -20.57 1.04 17.02
N LEU A 323 -19.62 1.95 17.26
CA LEU A 323 -18.69 2.41 16.26
C LEU A 323 -17.79 1.25 15.83
N ARG A 324 -17.73 1.00 14.52
CA ARG A 324 -16.80 0.05 13.91
C ARG A 324 -15.57 0.82 13.45
N LEU A 325 -14.39 0.32 13.82
CA LEU A 325 -13.12 0.96 13.51
C LEU A 325 -12.26 0.06 12.65
N ILE A 326 -11.56 0.68 11.70
CA ILE A 326 -10.43 0.06 11.03
C ILE A 326 -9.25 0.09 12.00
N THR A 327 -8.73 -1.08 12.35
CA THR A 327 -7.67 -1.29 13.34
C THR A 327 -6.31 -1.49 12.67
N HIS A 328 -6.30 -1.94 11.41
CA HIS A 328 -5.10 -2.16 10.63
C HIS A 328 -5.33 -1.83 9.16
N VAL A 329 -4.36 -1.14 8.56
CA VAL A 329 -4.28 -0.91 7.12
C VAL A 329 -2.86 -1.19 6.68
N LYS A 330 -2.66 -2.06 5.70
CA LYS A 330 -1.35 -2.30 5.09
C LYS A 330 -1.44 -2.26 3.59
N VAL A 331 -0.76 -1.28 2.98
CA VAL A 331 -0.58 -1.20 1.54
C VAL A 331 0.58 -2.08 1.12
N GLU A 332 0.33 -2.94 0.13
CA GLU A 332 1.29 -3.90 -0.40
C GLU A 332 1.30 -3.89 -1.93
N LYS A 333 2.35 -4.47 -2.50
CA LYS A 333 2.40 -4.80 -3.92
C LYS A 333 1.28 -5.78 -4.25
N ALA A 334 0.63 -5.62 -5.41
CA ALA A 334 -0.43 -6.52 -5.87
C ALA A 334 0.00 -8.00 -6.04
N CYS A 335 1.31 -8.27 -6.14
CA CYS A 335 1.83 -9.64 -6.26
C CYS A 335 1.94 -10.38 -4.92
N GLN A 336 1.70 -9.70 -3.79
CA GLN A 336 1.76 -10.33 -2.48
C GLN A 336 0.60 -11.30 -2.27
N SER A 337 0.85 -12.34 -1.47
CA SER A 337 -0.16 -13.35 -1.14
C SER A 337 -0.90 -12.97 0.13
N ASP A 338 -2.22 -13.02 0.07
CA ASP A 338 -3.10 -12.77 1.23
C ASP A 338 -2.81 -13.73 2.41
N ALA A 339 -2.31 -14.94 2.13
CA ALA A 339 -1.91 -15.90 3.15
C ALA A 339 -0.85 -15.37 4.12
N ASN A 340 -0.01 -14.42 3.70
CA ASN A 340 1.06 -13.86 4.53
C ASN A 340 0.62 -12.63 5.34
N ALA A 341 -0.61 -12.14 5.15
CA ALA A 341 -1.07 -10.87 5.72
C ALA A 341 -1.70 -11.00 7.11
N LEU A 342 -2.16 -12.19 7.51
CA LEU A 342 -2.88 -12.39 8.77
C LEU A 342 -2.04 -12.04 10.00
N LEU A 343 -0.86 -12.64 10.15
CA LEU A 343 -0.04 -12.45 11.34
C LEU A 343 0.45 -11.00 11.48
N PRO A 344 0.95 -10.33 10.41
CA PRO A 344 1.26 -8.91 10.48
C PRO A 344 0.07 -8.04 10.91
N ALA A 345 -1.16 -8.39 10.49
CA ALA A 345 -2.36 -7.66 10.89
C ALA A 345 -2.66 -7.83 12.39
N ILE A 346 -2.57 -9.05 12.91
CA ILE A 346 -2.78 -9.35 14.34
C ILE A 346 -1.72 -8.63 15.19
N GLU A 347 -0.44 -8.77 14.84
CA GLU A 347 0.67 -8.11 15.55
C GLU A 347 0.52 -6.59 15.55
N SER A 348 0.18 -6.02 14.39
CA SER A 348 -0.07 -4.58 14.27
C SER A 348 -1.25 -4.12 15.11
N ALA A 349 -2.32 -4.89 15.20
CA ALA A 349 -3.47 -4.54 16.03
C ALA A 349 -3.13 -4.64 17.52
N GLU A 350 -2.39 -5.67 17.93
CA GLU A 350 -1.93 -5.85 19.31
C GLU A 350 -1.03 -4.68 19.77
N VAL A 351 -0.04 -4.30 18.96
CA VAL A 351 0.86 -3.16 19.26
C VAL A 351 0.09 -1.86 19.44
N ASN A 352 -1.03 -1.70 18.74
CA ASN A 352 -1.89 -0.52 18.83
C ASN A 352 -3.00 -0.62 19.90
N GLY A 353 -3.02 -1.70 20.70
CA GLY A 353 -3.98 -1.90 21.78
C GLY A 353 -5.33 -2.44 21.34
N PHE A 354 -5.40 -3.06 20.16
CA PHE A 354 -6.60 -3.64 19.55
C PHE A 354 -6.48 -5.15 19.35
N ALA A 355 -5.82 -5.86 20.27
CA ALA A 355 -5.65 -7.31 20.15
C ALA A 355 -7.02 -8.01 19.98
N PRO A 356 -7.23 -8.75 18.88
CA PRO A 356 -8.46 -9.50 18.67
C PRO A 356 -8.46 -10.79 19.50
N LYS A 357 -9.66 -11.30 19.80
CA LYS A 357 -9.87 -12.69 20.26
C LYS A 357 -10.28 -13.60 19.11
N GLU A 358 -10.96 -13.05 18.10
CA GLU A 358 -11.47 -13.76 16.94
C GLU A 358 -11.24 -12.91 15.69
N VAL A 359 -10.67 -13.54 14.64
CA VAL A 359 -10.50 -12.94 13.33
C VAL A 359 -11.24 -13.78 12.28
N ILE A 360 -12.18 -13.17 11.58
CA ILE A 360 -12.83 -13.76 10.40
C ILE A 360 -12.06 -13.33 9.15
N ALA A 361 -11.75 -14.30 8.29
CA ALA A 361 -11.09 -14.01 7.02
C ALA A 361 -11.51 -15.00 5.92
N ASP A 362 -11.19 -14.66 4.68
CA ASP A 362 -11.39 -15.55 3.54
C ASP A 362 -10.51 -16.81 3.60
N SER A 363 -10.86 -17.80 2.78
CA SER A 363 -10.19 -19.10 2.75
C SER A 363 -8.69 -19.04 2.42
N LEU A 364 -8.23 -17.97 1.76
CA LEU A 364 -6.80 -17.74 1.48
C LEU A 364 -5.98 -17.46 2.74
N TYR A 365 -6.61 -16.98 3.82
CA TYR A 365 -5.94 -16.71 5.10
C TYR A 365 -5.93 -17.94 6.01
N GLY A 366 -6.82 -18.92 5.78
CA GLY A 366 -7.01 -20.11 6.60
C GLY A 366 -6.03 -21.26 6.37
N SER A 367 -4.73 -20.96 6.26
CA SER A 367 -3.70 -22.02 6.17
C SER A 367 -3.43 -22.67 7.54
N ASP A 368 -3.01 -23.93 7.57
CA ASP A 368 -2.66 -24.64 8.83
C ASP A 368 -1.62 -23.87 9.67
N ASP A 369 -0.62 -23.27 9.00
CA ASP A 369 0.42 -22.47 9.63
C ASP A 369 -0.16 -21.20 10.28
N ASN A 370 -1.12 -20.54 9.61
CA ASN A 370 -1.80 -19.38 10.16
C ASN A 370 -2.69 -19.73 11.34
N LEU A 371 -3.42 -20.85 11.28
CA LEU A 371 -4.27 -21.32 12.39
C LEU A 371 -3.43 -21.57 13.64
N GLN A 372 -2.33 -22.32 13.53
CA GLN A 372 -1.45 -22.65 14.66
C GLN A 372 -0.78 -21.40 15.27
N LYS A 373 -0.32 -20.48 14.42
CA LYS A 373 0.34 -19.25 14.88
C LYS A 373 -0.65 -18.25 15.50
N ALA A 374 -1.85 -18.13 14.95
CA ALA A 374 -2.92 -17.31 15.53
C ALA A 374 -3.32 -17.84 16.92
N GLU A 375 -3.48 -19.16 17.05
CA GLU A 375 -3.78 -19.81 18.33
C GLU A 375 -2.68 -19.57 19.38
N THR A 376 -1.41 -19.60 18.95
CA THR A 376 -0.26 -19.28 19.83
C THR A 376 -0.30 -17.82 20.33
N GLN A 377 -0.91 -16.91 19.57
CA GLN A 377 -1.16 -15.50 19.96
C GLN A 377 -2.50 -15.32 20.70
N GLY A 378 -3.23 -16.41 20.98
CA GLY A 378 -4.52 -16.37 21.66
C GLY A 378 -5.68 -15.89 20.78
N VAL A 379 -5.55 -15.97 19.46
CA VAL A 379 -6.54 -15.51 18.48
C VAL A 379 -7.17 -16.71 17.76
N GLU A 380 -8.50 -16.79 17.80
CA GLU A 380 -9.28 -17.74 17.01
C GLU A 380 -9.41 -17.24 15.56
N LEU A 381 -8.81 -17.94 14.60
CA LEU A 381 -8.99 -17.66 13.17
C LEU A 381 -10.15 -18.49 12.62
N VAL A 382 -11.18 -17.81 12.12
CA VAL A 382 -12.32 -18.43 11.45
C VAL A 382 -12.23 -18.16 9.95
N ALA A 383 -11.88 -19.18 9.18
CA ALA A 383 -11.78 -19.10 7.73
C ALA A 383 -12.41 -20.35 7.05
N PRO A 384 -13.10 -20.19 5.91
CA PRO A 384 -13.62 -21.33 5.15
C PRO A 384 -12.50 -22.23 4.63
N VAL A 385 -12.78 -23.54 4.55
CA VAL A 385 -11.85 -24.50 3.95
C VAL A 385 -11.78 -24.30 2.44
N MET A 386 -10.57 -24.33 1.88
CA MET A 386 -10.34 -24.19 0.44
C MET A 386 -10.87 -25.39 -0.35
N GLY A 387 -11.65 -25.12 -1.40
CA GLY A 387 -12.14 -26.10 -2.36
C GLY A 387 -13.64 -26.36 -2.24
N ALA A 388 -14.27 -26.70 -3.37
CA ALA A 388 -15.65 -27.16 -3.38
C ALA A 388 -15.68 -28.68 -3.19
N PRO A 389 -16.52 -29.23 -2.29
CA PRO A 389 -16.78 -30.66 -2.26
C PRO A 389 -17.34 -31.08 -3.62
N LYS A 390 -16.71 -32.08 -4.24
CA LYS A 390 -17.22 -32.68 -5.48
C LYS A 390 -18.04 -33.90 -5.07
N GLU A 391 -19.36 -33.78 -5.05
CA GLU A 391 -20.27 -34.84 -4.58
C GLU A 391 -20.04 -36.19 -5.30
N ASP A 392 -19.58 -36.16 -6.55
CA ASP A 392 -19.34 -37.35 -7.38
C ASP A 392 -17.91 -37.92 -7.30
N LYS A 393 -17.03 -37.38 -6.45
CA LYS A 393 -15.63 -37.85 -6.35
C LYS A 393 -15.18 -37.98 -4.91
N LEU A 394 -14.42 -39.05 -4.64
CA LEU A 394 -13.70 -39.22 -3.37
C LEU A 394 -12.83 -37.99 -3.08
N SER A 395 -13.02 -37.42 -1.90
CA SER A 395 -12.26 -36.32 -1.34
C SER A 395 -11.39 -36.80 -0.19
N LEU A 396 -10.47 -35.97 0.30
CA LEU A 396 -9.67 -36.31 1.49
C LEU A 396 -10.53 -36.47 2.75
N CYS A 397 -11.70 -35.81 2.81
CA CYS A 397 -12.63 -35.91 3.94
C CYS A 397 -13.30 -37.29 4.05
N ASP A 398 -13.26 -38.10 2.99
CA ASP A 398 -13.82 -39.46 2.99
C ASP A 398 -12.84 -40.49 3.59
N PHE A 399 -11.60 -40.09 3.88
CA PHE A 399 -10.58 -40.95 4.47
C PHE A 399 -10.45 -40.68 5.97
N ASP A 400 -10.17 -41.72 6.75
CA ASP A 400 -9.83 -41.55 8.15
C ASP A 400 -8.39 -41.04 8.23
N ILE A 401 -8.20 -39.85 8.82
CA ILE A 401 -6.90 -39.18 8.94
C ILE A 401 -6.57 -39.01 10.42
N SER A 402 -5.33 -39.30 10.82
CA SER A 402 -4.81 -39.05 12.16
C SER A 402 -4.54 -37.57 12.42
N ASP A 403 -4.43 -37.19 13.69
CA ASP A 403 -4.08 -35.83 14.12
C ASP A 403 -2.75 -35.31 13.51
N ASP A 404 -1.84 -36.21 13.14
CA ASP A 404 -0.57 -35.88 12.47
C ASP A 404 -0.64 -35.92 10.92
N GLY A 405 -1.85 -35.94 10.36
CA GLY A 405 -2.11 -35.83 8.92
C GLY A 405 -1.82 -37.10 8.11
N ARG A 406 -1.83 -38.28 8.73
CA ARG A 406 -1.65 -39.57 8.03
C ARG A 406 -2.99 -40.22 7.77
N ILE A 407 -3.17 -40.75 6.57
CA ILE A 407 -4.35 -41.55 6.25
C ILE A 407 -4.24 -42.89 6.98
N LEU A 408 -5.17 -43.15 7.89
CA LEU A 408 -5.32 -44.38 8.67
C LEU A 408 -6.12 -45.43 7.90
N ALA A 409 -7.19 -45.02 7.21
CA ALA A 409 -8.03 -45.92 6.43
C ALA A 409 -8.68 -45.21 5.24
N CYS A 410 -9.03 -45.99 4.22
CA CYS A 410 -9.87 -45.53 3.10
C CYS A 410 -11.36 -45.49 3.50
N PRO A 411 -12.26 -44.92 2.67
CA PRO A 411 -13.70 -44.88 2.93
C PRO A 411 -14.40 -46.24 3.05
N GLN A 412 -13.67 -47.34 2.86
CA GLN A 412 -14.12 -48.73 3.06
C GLN A 412 -13.44 -49.39 4.27
N GLY A 413 -12.67 -48.64 5.06
CA GLY A 413 -12.00 -49.12 6.28
C GLY A 413 -10.68 -49.85 6.05
N HIS A 414 -10.13 -49.85 4.82
CA HIS A 414 -8.87 -50.53 4.55
C HIS A 414 -7.66 -49.64 4.86
N PRO A 415 -6.65 -50.13 5.61
CA PRO A 415 -5.44 -49.38 5.88
C PRO A 415 -4.53 -49.29 4.65
N PRO A 416 -3.66 -48.27 4.57
CA PRO A 416 -2.72 -48.14 3.48
C PRO A 416 -1.61 -49.20 3.53
N VAL A 417 -1.23 -49.71 2.37
CA VAL A 417 -0.15 -50.71 2.22
C VAL A 417 1.21 -50.02 1.97
N ALA A 418 1.19 -48.81 1.41
CA ALA A 418 2.40 -48.04 1.15
C ALA A 418 2.21 -46.56 1.49
N VAL A 419 3.17 -45.98 2.22
CA VAL A 419 3.22 -44.53 2.48
C VAL A 419 4.58 -44.00 2.03
N LYS A 420 4.58 -43.03 1.11
CA LYS A 420 5.80 -42.36 0.63
C LYS A 420 5.71 -40.87 0.98
N LYS A 421 6.64 -40.39 1.79
CA LYS A 421 6.82 -38.96 2.08
C LYS A 421 7.89 -38.36 1.15
N LYS A 422 7.47 -37.48 0.23
CA LYS A 422 8.36 -36.62 -0.58
C LYS A 422 7.87 -35.16 -0.44
N LYS A 423 7.88 -34.35 -1.51
CA LYS A 423 7.22 -33.02 -1.54
C LYS A 423 5.69 -33.09 -1.41
N ARG A 424 5.09 -34.26 -1.64
CA ARG A 424 3.68 -34.58 -1.37
C ARG A 424 3.65 -35.95 -0.68
N ASN A 425 2.70 -36.15 0.22
CA ASN A 425 2.43 -37.46 0.81
C ASN A 425 1.67 -38.30 -0.21
N SER A 426 2.19 -39.48 -0.54
CA SER A 426 1.51 -40.43 -1.41
C SER A 426 1.21 -41.69 -0.62
N VAL A 427 -0.05 -42.09 -0.65
CA VAL A 427 -0.58 -43.26 0.05
C VAL A 427 -1.10 -44.24 -0.99
N GLY A 428 -0.68 -45.49 -0.90
CA GLY A 428 -1.09 -46.58 -1.77
C GLY A 428 -1.90 -47.62 -0.98
N PHE A 429 -3.01 -48.04 -1.56
CA PHE A 429 -3.88 -49.11 -1.04
C PHE A 429 -3.69 -50.38 -1.84
N ASP A 430 -4.11 -51.50 -1.27
CA ASP A 430 -3.99 -52.81 -1.90
C ASP A 430 -4.74 -52.86 -3.24
N MET A 431 -4.07 -53.34 -4.29
CA MET A 431 -4.61 -53.36 -5.65
C MET A 431 -5.77 -54.35 -5.80
N GLU A 432 -5.72 -55.51 -5.14
CA GLU A 432 -6.78 -56.52 -5.23
C GLU A 432 -8.06 -56.03 -4.54
N VAL A 433 -7.89 -55.30 -3.43
CA VAL A 433 -8.98 -54.65 -2.71
C VAL A 433 -9.57 -53.48 -3.52
N CYS A 434 -8.73 -52.61 -4.08
CA CYS A 434 -9.20 -51.44 -4.82
C CYS A 434 -9.85 -51.79 -6.17
N SER A 435 -9.41 -52.86 -6.85
CA SER A 435 -9.93 -53.24 -8.18
C SER A 435 -11.38 -53.73 -8.15
N ASN A 436 -11.86 -54.18 -7.00
CA ASN A 436 -13.24 -54.64 -6.78
C ASN A 436 -14.08 -53.63 -5.98
N CYS A 437 -13.56 -52.42 -5.75
CA CYS A 437 -14.17 -51.44 -4.87
C CYS A 437 -15.30 -50.67 -5.58
N PRO A 438 -16.51 -50.56 -4.97
CA PRO A 438 -17.62 -49.80 -5.54
C PRO A 438 -17.35 -48.28 -5.59
N LYS A 439 -16.32 -47.79 -4.88
CA LYS A 439 -15.88 -46.39 -4.88
C LYS A 439 -14.59 -46.16 -5.68
N GLN A 440 -14.26 -47.03 -6.63
CA GLN A 440 -13.11 -46.84 -7.51
C GLN A 440 -13.32 -45.59 -8.39
N SER A 441 -12.40 -44.62 -8.32
CA SER A 441 -12.45 -43.35 -9.08
C SER A 441 -11.39 -43.26 -10.17
#